data_AF-A0A1I8INR8-F1
#
_entry.id   AF-A0A1I8INR8-F1
#
_cell.length_a   1.000
_cell.length_b   1.000
_cell.length_c   1.000
_cell.angle_alpha   90.00
_cell.angle_beta   90.00
_cell.angle_gamma   90.00
#
_symmetry.space_group_name_H-M   'P 1'
#
loop_
_entity.id
_entity.type
_entity.pdbx_description
1 polymer ?
#
loop_
_entity_poly.entity_id
_entity_poly.type
_entity_poly.pdbx_seq_one_letter_code
_entity_poly.pdbx_strand_id
1 'polypeptide(L)'
;MCDTQRVLADAFLDLARQEPPALATDFQQSADSQRALQRSGEQLLVALQAFCTALSTLVNRTFEDALRTVSAYEFARVEFDAHRGDLDALSVRPSHGRTGAEVAKAEELKRQYEIRQQKFEQLRHDVRIKVQFLDENKIRVMQKQLRLFQSAVSAYFSGNQEALEAALRQINIK
;
A
#
# COMPACT_ATOMS: atom_id res chain seq x y z
N MET A 1 -7.92 -18.84 13.53
CA MET A 1 -7.06 -20.03 13.35
C MET A 1 -6.22 -20.29 14.60
N CYS A 2 -5.39 -19.34 15.05
CA CYS A 2 -4.58 -19.50 16.28
C CYS A 2 -5.42 -19.79 17.53
N ASP A 3 -6.55 -19.10 17.72
CA ASP A 3 -7.46 -19.38 18.84
C ASP A 3 -8.03 -20.81 18.81
N THR A 4 -8.37 -21.31 17.63
CA THR A 4 -8.85 -22.68 17.46
C THR A 4 -7.78 -23.70 17.83
N GLN A 5 -6.52 -23.45 17.43
CA GLN A 5 -5.38 -24.29 17.82
C GLN A 5 -5.15 -24.28 19.33
N ARG A 6 -5.28 -23.12 19.98
CA ARG A 6 -5.19 -23.01 21.44
C ARG A 6 -6.28 -23.84 22.13
N VAL A 7 -7.54 -23.66 21.73
CA VAL A 7 -8.69 -24.40 22.30
C VAL A 7 -8.52 -25.91 22.08
N LEU A 8 -8.06 -26.33 20.90
CA LEU A 8 -7.83 -27.74 20.62
C LEU A 8 -6.69 -28.33 21.47
N ALA A 9 -5.62 -27.57 21.71
CA ALA A 9 -4.55 -27.98 22.61
C ALA A 9 -5.05 -28.20 24.04
N ASP A 10 -5.88 -27.28 24.54
CA ASP A 10 -6.45 -27.39 25.89
C ASP A 10 -7.40 -28.60 26.00
N ALA A 11 -8.21 -28.87 24.97
CA ALA A 11 -9.05 -30.07 24.90
C ALA A 11 -8.22 -31.36 24.92
N PHE A 12 -7.10 -31.42 24.20
CA PHE A 12 -6.20 -32.58 24.25
C PHE A 12 -5.59 -32.78 25.64
N LEU A 13 -5.22 -31.71 26.34
CA LEU A 13 -4.71 -31.83 27.72
C LEU A 13 -5.78 -32.31 28.69
N ASP A 14 -7.04 -31.91 28.50
CA ASP A 14 -8.13 -32.41 29.33
C ASP A 14 -8.40 -33.89 29.10
N LEU A 15 -8.32 -34.37 27.85
CA LEU A 15 -8.39 -35.80 27.52
C LEU A 15 -7.20 -36.57 28.11
N ALA A 16 -5.99 -36.01 28.02
CA ALA A 16 -4.81 -36.64 28.59
C ALA A 16 -4.90 -36.88 30.12
N ARG A 17 -5.67 -36.06 30.84
CA ARG A 17 -5.90 -36.26 32.29
C ARG A 17 -6.89 -37.37 32.60
N GLN A 18 -7.75 -37.72 31.65
CA GLN A 18 -8.83 -38.70 31.83
C GLN A 18 -8.44 -40.10 31.37
N GLU A 19 -7.45 -40.20 30.48
CA GLU A 19 -7.09 -41.43 29.78
C GLU A 19 -5.91 -42.18 30.43
N PRO A 20 -5.76 -43.50 30.16
CA PRO A 20 -4.63 -44.29 30.64
C PRO A 20 -3.26 -43.74 30.17
N PRO A 21 -2.16 -44.02 30.88
CA PRO A 21 -0.85 -43.41 30.62
C PRO A 21 -0.35 -43.49 29.16
N ALA A 22 -0.63 -44.61 28.48
CA ALA A 22 -0.24 -44.79 27.09
C ALA A 22 -0.92 -43.76 26.18
N LEU A 23 -2.24 -43.57 26.33
CA LEU A 23 -3.03 -42.65 25.50
C LEU A 23 -2.91 -41.19 25.97
N ALA A 24 -2.72 -40.98 27.27
CA ALA A 24 -2.44 -39.67 27.85
C ALA A 24 -1.18 -39.03 27.24
N THR A 25 -0.15 -39.84 26.97
CA THR A 25 1.10 -39.38 26.35
C THR A 25 0.85 -38.88 24.92
N ASP A 26 0.08 -39.60 24.11
CA ASP A 26 -0.23 -39.21 22.74
C ASP A 26 -1.08 -37.93 22.67
N PHE A 27 -2.03 -37.78 23.59
CA PHE A 27 -2.80 -36.55 23.71
C PHE A 27 -1.94 -35.36 24.13
N GLN A 28 -0.96 -35.53 25.03
CA GLN A 28 -0.02 -34.47 25.40
C GLN A 28 0.84 -34.03 24.20
N GLN A 29 1.38 -34.98 23.43
CA GLN A 29 2.15 -34.67 22.21
C GLN A 29 1.30 -33.92 21.16
N SER A 30 0.02 -34.29 21.05
CA SER A 30 -0.94 -33.61 20.17
C SER A 30 -1.20 -32.17 20.65
N ALA A 31 -1.34 -31.95 21.96
CA ALA A 31 -1.48 -30.62 22.54
C ALA A 31 -0.25 -29.74 22.29
N ASP A 32 0.95 -30.30 22.48
CA ASP A 32 2.21 -29.58 22.26
C ASP A 32 2.37 -29.17 20.80
N SER A 33 1.99 -30.04 19.87
CA SER A 33 1.98 -29.75 18.42
C SER A 33 1.03 -28.58 18.09
N GLN A 34 -0.18 -28.59 18.65
CA GLN A 34 -1.14 -27.48 18.46
C GLN A 34 -0.63 -26.15 19.03
N ARG A 35 0.04 -26.18 20.19
CA ARG A 35 0.68 -24.99 20.78
C ARG A 35 1.85 -24.48 19.96
N ALA A 36 2.67 -25.35 19.39
CA ALA A 36 3.76 -24.96 18.49
C ALA A 36 3.23 -24.28 17.22
N LEU A 37 2.16 -24.83 16.63
CA LEU A 37 1.47 -24.22 15.49
C LEU A 37 0.85 -22.86 15.85
N GLN A 38 0.21 -22.75 17.00
CA GLN A 38 -0.36 -21.49 17.48
C GLN A 38 0.72 -20.41 17.63
N ARG A 39 1.84 -20.71 18.30
CA ARG A 39 2.95 -19.75 18.49
C ARG A 39 3.57 -19.29 17.17
N SER A 40 3.86 -20.23 16.27
CA SER A 40 4.40 -19.89 14.94
C SER A 40 3.39 -19.13 14.08
N GLY A 41 2.10 -19.42 14.22
CA GLY A 41 1.02 -18.71 13.56
C GLY A 41 0.86 -17.27 14.06
N GLU A 42 1.03 -17.02 15.36
CA GLU A 42 1.05 -15.66 15.93
C GLU A 42 2.21 -14.83 15.39
N GLN A 43 3.41 -15.41 15.27
CA GLN A 43 4.56 -14.74 14.67
C GLN A 43 4.32 -14.39 13.20
N LEU A 44 3.72 -15.31 12.43
CA LEU A 44 3.33 -15.04 11.05
C LEU A 44 2.30 -13.91 10.98
N LEU A 45 1.28 -13.91 11.86
CA LEU A 45 0.26 -12.87 11.90
C LEU A 45 0.88 -11.48 12.13
N VAL A 46 1.84 -11.37 13.05
CA VAL A 46 2.59 -10.11 13.27
C VAL A 46 3.30 -9.65 12.00
N ALA A 47 3.97 -10.56 11.29
CA ALA A 47 4.64 -10.22 10.03
C ALA A 47 3.66 -9.76 8.94
N LEU A 48 2.51 -10.44 8.80
CA LEU A 48 1.45 -10.06 7.87
C LEU A 48 0.85 -8.68 8.21
N GLN A 49 0.62 -8.41 9.49
CA GLN A 49 0.10 -7.13 9.94
C GLN A 49 1.09 -5.99 9.71
N ALA A 50 2.38 -6.23 9.92
CA ALA A 50 3.44 -5.28 9.59
C ALA A 50 3.48 -4.97 8.09
N PHE A 51 3.35 -6.00 7.24
CA PHE A 51 3.25 -5.85 5.78
C PHE A 51 2.05 -4.99 5.38
N CYS A 52 0.85 -5.30 5.89
CA CYS A 52 -0.37 -4.53 5.61
C CYS A 52 -0.25 -3.07 6.05
N THR A 53 0.36 -2.81 7.22
CA THR A 53 0.58 -1.46 7.74
C THR A 53 1.52 -0.65 6.85
N ALA A 54 2.59 -1.29 6.36
CA ALA A 54 3.54 -0.66 5.45
C ALA A 54 2.89 -0.32 4.09
N LEU A 55 2.06 -1.22 3.54
CA LEU A 55 1.31 -0.95 2.32
C LEU A 55 0.25 0.14 2.50
N SER A 56 -0.47 0.12 3.62
CA SER A 56 -1.43 1.17 3.97
C SER A 56 -0.75 2.53 4.04
N THR A 57 0.46 2.60 4.60
CA THR A 57 1.25 3.84 4.61
C THR A 57 1.66 4.27 3.21
N LEU A 58 2.15 3.34 2.39
CA LEU A 58 2.53 3.64 1.00
C LEU A 58 1.34 4.23 0.23
N VAL A 59 0.17 3.60 0.30
CA VAL A 59 -1.02 4.01 -0.45
C VAL A 59 -1.66 5.27 0.15
N ASN A 60 -2.02 5.22 1.44
CA ASN A 60 -2.83 6.27 2.06
C ASN A 60 -2.02 7.49 2.52
N ARG A 61 -0.69 7.49 2.38
CA ARG A 61 0.14 8.65 2.68
C ARG A 61 0.97 9.05 1.48
N THR A 62 1.82 8.15 0.98
CA THR A 62 2.78 8.51 -0.08
C THR A 62 2.10 8.77 -1.42
N PHE A 63 1.20 7.87 -1.84
CA PHE A 63 0.43 8.08 -3.07
C PHE A 63 -0.54 9.26 -2.93
N GLU A 64 -1.22 9.39 -1.79
CA GLU A 64 -2.14 10.50 -1.56
C GLU A 64 -1.45 11.87 -1.67
N ASP A 65 -0.26 12.01 -1.10
CA ASP A 65 0.55 13.25 -1.20
C ASP A 65 0.89 13.60 -2.66
N ALA A 66 1.29 12.61 -3.47
CA ALA A 66 1.54 12.82 -4.89
C ALA A 66 0.26 13.18 -5.67
N LEU A 67 -0.87 12.53 -5.36
CA LEU A 67 -2.16 12.81 -6.00
C LEU A 67 -2.67 14.23 -5.70
N ARG A 68 -2.35 14.79 -4.52
CA ARG A 68 -2.65 16.19 -4.21
C ARG A 68 -1.91 17.15 -5.15
N THR A 69 -0.62 16.90 -5.42
CA THR A 69 0.15 17.70 -6.39
C THR A 69 -0.39 17.55 -7.81
N VAL A 70 -0.74 16.33 -8.22
CA VAL A 70 -1.37 16.08 -9.54
C VAL A 70 -2.70 16.81 -9.68
N SER A 71 -3.54 16.79 -8.64
CA SER A 71 -4.83 17.49 -8.63
C SER A 71 -4.66 19.01 -8.75
N ALA A 72 -3.68 19.59 -8.05
CA ALA A 72 -3.37 21.01 -8.16
C ALA A 72 -2.88 21.39 -9.56
N TYR A 73 -2.03 20.56 -10.17
CA TYR A 73 -1.58 20.73 -11.55
C TYR A 73 -2.75 20.67 -12.54
N GLU A 74 -3.63 19.68 -12.43
CA GLU A 74 -4.80 19.52 -13.30
C GLU A 74 -5.73 20.74 -13.21
N PHE A 75 -5.97 21.24 -11.99
CA PHE A 75 -6.73 22.47 -11.80
C PHE A 75 -6.05 23.68 -12.48
N ALA A 76 -4.74 23.86 -12.29
CA ALA A 76 -3.99 24.95 -12.91
C ALA A 76 -3.96 24.85 -14.45
N ARG A 77 -3.96 23.63 -15.01
CA ARG A 77 -4.07 23.41 -16.47
C ARG A 77 -5.39 23.93 -17.01
N VAL A 78 -6.51 23.59 -16.35
CA VAL A 78 -7.83 24.06 -16.75
C VAL A 78 -7.93 25.59 -16.67
N GLU A 79 -7.43 26.20 -15.59
CA GLU A 79 -7.38 27.67 -15.46
C GLU A 79 -6.55 28.29 -16.60
N PHE A 80 -5.37 27.75 -16.88
CA PHE A 80 -4.50 28.22 -17.95
C PHE A 80 -5.16 28.13 -19.33
N ASP A 81 -5.77 26.99 -19.67
CA ASP A 81 -6.42 26.77 -20.95
C ASP A 81 -7.65 27.70 -21.14
N ALA A 82 -8.41 27.96 -20.07
CA ALA A 82 -9.52 28.91 -20.11
C ALA A 82 -9.04 30.34 -20.43
N HIS A 83 -7.99 30.82 -19.73
CA HIS A 83 -7.44 32.15 -19.97
C HIS A 83 -6.71 32.28 -21.31
N ARG A 84 -6.13 31.20 -21.83
CA ARG A 84 -5.62 31.16 -23.21
C ARG A 84 -6.75 31.39 -24.22
N GLY A 85 -7.87 30.69 -24.04
CA GLY A 85 -9.05 30.86 -24.88
C GLY A 85 -9.61 32.28 -24.85
N ASP A 86 -9.69 32.91 -23.67
CA ASP A 86 -10.13 34.31 -23.53
C ASP A 86 -9.21 35.28 -24.29
N LEU A 87 -7.88 35.07 -24.21
CA LEU A 87 -6.88 35.89 -24.90
C LEU A 87 -6.95 35.70 -26.43
N ASP A 88 -7.12 34.47 -26.89
CA ASP A 88 -7.28 34.15 -28.31
C ASP A 88 -8.56 34.80 -28.88
N ALA A 89 -9.67 34.79 -28.13
CA ALA A 89 -10.91 35.44 -28.52
C ALA A 89 -10.78 36.97 -28.68
N LEU A 90 -9.93 37.61 -27.87
CA LEU A 90 -9.60 39.04 -28.00
C LEU A 90 -8.67 39.35 -29.18
N SER A 91 -7.83 38.38 -29.56
CA SER A 91 -6.89 38.49 -30.68
C SER A 91 -7.60 38.55 -32.04
N VAL A 92 -8.73 37.84 -32.17
CA VAL A 92 -9.53 37.77 -33.40
C VAL A 92 -10.31 39.07 -33.67
N ARG A 93 -10.48 39.93 -32.67
CA ARG A 93 -11.26 41.16 -32.78
C ARG A 93 -10.40 42.31 -33.34
N PRO A 94 -10.84 43.06 -34.38
CA PRO A 94 -10.04 44.12 -35.00
C PRO A 94 -9.51 45.14 -33.98
N SER A 95 -8.23 45.51 -34.09
CA SER A 95 -7.58 46.47 -33.18
C SER A 95 -7.99 47.93 -33.43
N HIS A 96 -8.61 48.23 -34.57
CA HIS A 96 -9.03 49.58 -34.93
C HIS A 96 -10.38 49.94 -34.28
N GLY A 97 -10.43 51.08 -33.59
CA GLY A 97 -11.65 51.58 -32.94
C GLY A 97 -11.88 51.10 -31.50
N ARG A 98 -10.89 50.44 -30.87
CA ARG A 98 -11.01 50.04 -29.46
C ARG A 98 -11.10 51.24 -28.52
N THR A 99 -12.03 51.19 -27.58
CA THR A 99 -12.15 52.17 -26.50
C THR A 99 -11.05 51.98 -25.45
N GLY A 100 -10.75 53.02 -24.65
CA GLY A 100 -9.76 52.92 -23.57
C GLY A 100 -10.08 51.82 -22.54
N ALA A 101 -11.37 51.54 -22.29
CA ALA A 101 -11.81 50.44 -21.44
C ALA A 101 -11.50 49.05 -22.04
N GLU A 102 -11.59 48.90 -23.36
CA GLU A 102 -11.25 47.64 -24.05
C GLU A 102 -9.75 47.37 -24.06
N VAL A 103 -8.92 48.42 -24.13
CA VAL A 103 -7.46 48.31 -24.01
C VAL A 103 -7.07 47.84 -22.60
N ALA A 104 -7.61 48.47 -21.55
CA ALA A 104 -7.35 48.08 -20.16
C ALA A 104 -7.79 46.63 -19.87
N LYS A 105 -8.93 46.20 -20.43
CA LYS A 105 -9.40 44.81 -20.30
C LYS A 105 -8.46 43.80 -20.97
N ALA A 106 -7.91 44.15 -22.14
CA ALA A 106 -6.96 43.29 -22.85
C ALA A 106 -5.63 43.16 -22.10
N GLU A 107 -5.14 44.25 -21.51
CA GLU A 107 -3.94 44.24 -20.67
C GLU A 107 -4.13 43.37 -19.42
N GLU A 108 -5.27 43.50 -18.74
CA GLU A 108 -5.58 42.67 -17.57
C GLU A 108 -5.66 41.18 -17.93
N LEU A 109 -6.30 40.82 -19.05
CA LEU A 109 -6.38 39.43 -19.49
C LEU A 109 -5.01 38.85 -19.86
N LYS A 110 -4.14 39.65 -20.49
CA LYS A 110 -2.75 39.25 -20.75
C LYS A 110 -1.98 39.02 -19.45
N ARG A 111 -2.13 39.90 -18.46
CA ARG A 111 -1.52 39.74 -17.14
C ARG A 111 -2.01 38.46 -16.45
N GLN A 112 -3.32 38.20 -16.46
CA GLN A 112 -3.87 36.98 -15.86
C GLN A 112 -3.38 35.72 -16.56
N TYR A 113 -3.31 35.74 -17.90
CA TYR A 113 -2.72 34.65 -18.69
C TYR A 113 -1.28 34.35 -18.26
N GLU A 114 -0.42 35.36 -18.15
CA GLU A 114 0.98 35.20 -17.74
C GLU A 114 1.10 34.58 -16.33
N ILE A 115 0.29 35.04 -15.38
CA ILE A 115 0.24 34.49 -14.01
C ILE A 115 -0.16 33.01 -14.02
N ARG A 116 -1.19 32.66 -14.79
CA ARG A 116 -1.68 31.28 -14.88
C ARG A 116 -0.70 30.37 -15.62
N GLN A 117 -0.04 30.88 -16.66
CA GLN A 117 1.01 30.18 -17.38
C GLN A 117 2.18 29.83 -16.46
N GLN A 118 2.66 30.78 -15.65
CA GLN A 118 3.74 30.54 -14.68
C GLN A 118 3.35 29.48 -13.65
N LYS A 119 2.14 29.58 -13.06
CA LYS A 119 1.62 28.61 -12.09
C LYS A 119 1.50 27.21 -12.70
N PHE A 120 0.96 27.10 -13.92
CA PHE A 120 0.84 25.84 -14.64
C PHE A 120 2.21 25.20 -14.90
N GLU A 121 3.18 25.97 -15.40
CA GLU A 121 4.52 25.47 -15.70
C GLU A 121 5.28 25.03 -14.44
N GLN A 122 5.13 25.78 -13.34
CA GLN A 122 5.68 25.40 -12.05
C GLN A 122 5.10 24.06 -11.56
N LEU A 123 3.77 23.93 -11.54
CA LEU A 123 3.11 22.70 -11.09
C LEU A 123 3.40 21.52 -12.02
N ARG A 124 3.60 21.75 -13.32
CA ARG A 124 4.03 20.72 -14.27
C ARG A 124 5.39 20.15 -13.89
N HIS A 125 6.33 21.03 -13.51
CA HIS A 125 7.65 20.63 -13.02
C HIS A 125 7.55 19.87 -11.70
N ASP A 126 6.76 20.37 -10.76
CA ASP A 126 6.57 19.76 -9.44
C ASP A 126 5.98 18.35 -9.55
N VAL A 127 4.95 18.15 -10.39
CA VAL A 127 4.36 16.82 -10.64
C VAL A 127 5.41 15.86 -11.19
N ARG A 128 6.23 16.30 -12.16
CA ARG A 128 7.26 15.44 -12.76
C ARG A 128 8.23 14.91 -11.71
N ILE A 129 8.73 15.79 -10.85
CA ILE A 129 9.64 15.42 -9.76
C ILE A 129 8.94 14.52 -8.75
N LYS A 130 7.72 14.89 -8.33
CA LYS A 130 6.96 14.16 -7.31
C LYS A 130 6.63 12.74 -7.74
N VAL A 131 6.22 12.54 -8.99
CA VAL A 131 5.92 11.23 -9.55
C VAL A 131 7.19 10.38 -9.67
N GLN A 132 8.32 10.98 -10.08
CA GLN A 132 9.59 10.27 -10.10
C GLN A 132 9.99 9.76 -8.70
N PHE A 133 9.92 10.63 -7.68
CA PHE A 133 10.20 10.21 -6.30
C PHE A 133 9.20 9.19 -5.76
N LEU A 134 7.92 9.30 -6.14
CA LEU A 134 6.91 8.31 -5.80
C LEU A 134 7.27 6.94 -6.38
N ASP A 135 7.68 6.87 -7.65
CA ASP A 135 8.05 5.62 -8.28
C ASP A 135 9.29 4.97 -7.64
N GLU A 136 10.31 5.76 -7.35
CA GLU A 136 11.50 5.29 -6.63
C GLU A 136 11.14 4.77 -5.23
N ASN A 137 10.29 5.50 -4.50
CA ASN A 137 9.84 5.10 -3.17
C ASN A 137 8.99 3.82 -3.22
N LYS A 138 8.03 3.75 -4.15
CA LYS A 138 7.16 2.60 -4.39
C LYS A 138 7.99 1.34 -4.63
N ILE A 139 8.94 1.40 -5.57
CA ILE A 139 9.80 0.25 -5.88
C ILE A 139 10.57 -0.20 -4.64
N ARG A 140 11.20 0.75 -3.92
CA ARG A 140 11.99 0.45 -2.73
C ARG A 140 11.15 -0.19 -1.61
N VAL A 141 9.98 0.36 -1.32
CA VAL A 141 9.07 -0.14 -0.28
C VAL A 141 8.54 -1.51 -0.68
N MET A 142 8.00 -1.66 -1.89
CA MET A 142 7.43 -2.92 -2.36
C MET A 142 8.47 -4.04 -2.38
N GLN A 143 9.68 -3.79 -2.88
CA GLN A 143 10.75 -4.80 -2.90
C GLN A 143 11.15 -5.25 -1.49
N LYS A 144 11.18 -4.35 -0.51
CA LYS A 144 11.46 -4.71 0.88
C LYS A 144 10.29 -5.50 1.47
N GLN A 145 9.07 -5.01 1.33
CA GLN A 145 7.89 -5.60 1.96
C GLN A 145 7.53 -6.96 1.37
N LEU A 146 7.62 -7.15 0.05
CA LEU A 146 7.39 -8.44 -0.61
C LEU A 146 8.41 -9.50 -0.18
N ARG A 147 9.69 -9.12 -0.04
CA ARG A 147 10.73 -10.05 0.46
C ARG A 147 10.47 -10.46 1.90
N LEU A 148 10.13 -9.51 2.78
CA LEU A 148 9.80 -9.81 4.18
C LEU A 148 8.57 -10.70 4.30
N PHE A 149 7.52 -10.40 3.54
CA PHE A 149 6.31 -11.22 3.46
C PHE A 149 6.65 -12.65 3.03
N GLN A 150 7.36 -12.82 1.90
CA GLN A 150 7.73 -14.13 1.40
C GLN A 150 8.60 -14.89 2.40
N SER A 151 9.59 -14.23 3.01
CA SER A 151 10.47 -14.85 4.01
C SER A 151 9.69 -15.33 5.24
N ALA A 152 8.73 -14.55 5.73
CA ALA A 152 7.90 -14.92 6.88
C ALA A 152 6.99 -16.11 6.57
N VAL A 153 6.35 -16.10 5.40
CA VAL A 153 5.51 -17.22 4.94
C VAL A 153 6.34 -18.48 4.76
N SER A 154 7.49 -18.40 4.08
CA SER A 154 8.39 -19.54 3.91
C SER A 154 8.86 -20.10 5.24
N ALA A 155 9.29 -19.25 6.18
CA ALA A 155 9.75 -19.68 7.50
C ALA A 155 8.67 -20.41 8.31
N TYR A 156 7.42 -19.94 8.24
CA TYR A 156 6.29 -20.58 8.90
C TYR A 156 6.05 -22.01 8.37
N PHE A 157 6.09 -22.19 7.04
CA PHE A 157 5.87 -23.52 6.46
C PHE A 157 7.08 -24.45 6.60
N SER A 158 8.30 -23.95 6.40
CA SER A 158 9.52 -24.75 6.51
C SER A 158 9.75 -25.22 7.96
N GLY A 159 9.43 -24.38 8.95
CA GLY A 159 9.54 -24.77 10.37
C GLY A 159 8.63 -25.93 10.76
N ASN A 160 7.56 -26.18 9.99
CA ASN A 160 6.64 -27.29 10.20
C ASN A 160 6.89 -28.47 9.22
N GLN A 161 7.75 -28.28 8.21
CA GLN A 161 7.96 -29.26 7.15
C GLN A 161 8.68 -30.53 7.65
N GLU A 162 9.75 -30.37 8.44
CA GLU A 162 10.50 -31.53 8.97
C GLU A 162 9.63 -32.41 9.88
N ALA A 163 8.81 -31.79 10.73
CA ALA A 163 7.86 -32.50 11.59
C ALA A 163 6.81 -33.26 10.77
N LEU A 164 6.31 -32.64 9.69
CA LEU A 164 5.35 -33.26 8.78
C LEU A 164 5.95 -34.45 8.02
N GLU A 165 7.18 -34.30 7.50
CA GLU A 165 7.89 -35.37 6.80
C GLU A 165 8.18 -36.56 7.73
N ALA A 166 8.57 -36.31 8.98
CA ALA A 166 8.77 -37.34 9.99
C ALA A 166 7.46 -38.12 10.27
N ALA A 167 6.34 -37.42 10.42
CA ALA A 167 5.03 -38.04 10.62
C ALA A 167 4.60 -38.88 9.41
N LEU A 168 4.79 -38.37 8.19
CA LEU A 168 4.45 -39.10 6.95
C LEU A 168 5.27 -40.38 6.78
N ARG A 169 6.55 -40.39 7.19
CA ARG A 169 7.36 -41.62 7.18
C ARG A 169 6.80 -42.66 8.13
N GLN A 170 6.32 -42.28 9.31
CA GLN A 170 5.68 -43.23 10.23
C GLN A 170 4.36 -43.77 9.69
N ILE A 171 3.57 -42.94 9.00
CA ILE A 171 2.30 -43.36 8.37
C ILE A 171 2.54 -44.32 7.20
N ASN A 172 3.58 -44.09 6.40
CA ASN A 172 3.89 -44.86 5.19
C ASN A 172 4.74 -46.12 5.44
N ILE A 173 5.14 -46.41 6.69
CA ILE A 173 5.68 -47.72 7.05
C ILE A 173 4.50 -48.67 7.31
N LYS A 174 4.04 -49.34 6.24
CA LYS A 174 3.27 -50.58 6.27
C LYS A 174 3.81 -51.53 5.22
#